data_AF-A0A7L2AAZ1-F1
#
_entry.id   AF-A0A7L2AAZ1-F1
#
_cell.length_a   1.000
_cell.length_b   1.000
_cell.length_c   1.000
_cell.angle_alpha   90.00
_cell.angle_beta   90.00
_cell.angle_gamma   90.00
#
_symmetry.space_group_name_H-M   'P 1'
#
loop_
_entity.id
_entity.type
_entity.pdbx_description
1 polymer ?
#
loop_
_entity_poly.entity_id
_entity_poly.type
_entity_poly.pdbx_seq_one_letter_code
_entity_poly.pdbx_strand_id
1 'polypeptide(L)'
;MQANENSLLSAQLKGFPLFLHSNLALKDCSINPKSPLLYITRPSEVEKGVLPGEDWTVFQSNHSTYEPVLLAKTKSAESIPHMSVDAALHTTVMQDLGLHDGIQRVLFGNNLNFWLHKLVFVDSVSFLTGKRLSLPLDRYILVDIDDIFVGKEGTRMKVEDVKALFDTQKELRTHIPNFTFNLGYSGKFFHTGTDAEDEGDDLLLSYVKEFWWFPHMWSHMQPHLFHNQSVLAEQMTLNKKFAVEHGIPTDMGYAVAPHHSGVYPVHVQLYEAWKQVWSIRVTSTEEYPHLKPARYRRGFIHNGIMVLPRQTCGLFTHTIFYNEYPGGSSELDKIINGGELFLTVLLNPISIFMTHLSNYGNDRLGLYTFKHLVRFLNSWTNLKLQTLPPVQLAQKYFQIFSEEKDPLWQDPCEDKRHKDIWSKEKTCDRFPKLLIIGPQKTGAS
;
A
#
# COMPACT_ATOMS: atom_id res chain seq x y z
N MET A 1 -33.69 34.58 -12.68
CA MET A 1 -34.18 33.62 -13.68
C MET A 1 -33.77 32.24 -13.21
N GLN A 2 -34.75 31.40 -12.87
CA GLN A 2 -34.53 30.02 -12.42
C GLN A 2 -33.88 29.20 -13.54
N ALA A 3 -32.78 28.51 -13.23
CA ALA A 3 -32.20 27.50 -14.09
C ALA A 3 -33.10 26.24 -14.05
N ASN A 4 -33.56 25.79 -15.21
CA ASN A 4 -34.25 24.51 -15.34
C ASN A 4 -33.24 23.37 -15.12
N GLU A 5 -33.45 22.54 -14.10
CA GLU A 5 -32.61 21.37 -13.73
C GLU A 5 -32.70 20.17 -14.70
N ASN A 6 -33.26 20.31 -15.91
CA ASN A 6 -33.57 19.17 -16.80
C ASN A 6 -33.20 19.33 -18.28
N SER A 7 -32.35 20.30 -18.68
CA SER A 7 -31.93 20.36 -20.09
C SER A 7 -30.67 19.53 -20.34
N LEU A 8 -30.79 18.42 -21.08
CA LEU A 8 -29.67 17.74 -21.73
C LEU A 8 -28.95 18.76 -22.62
N LEU A 9 -27.72 19.13 -22.25
CA LEU A 9 -26.88 20.03 -23.05
C LEU A 9 -26.13 19.19 -24.05
N SER A 10 -26.63 19.14 -25.28
CA SER A 10 -25.92 18.58 -26.42
C SER A 10 -25.13 19.68 -27.12
N ALA A 11 -23.82 19.49 -27.28
CA ALA A 11 -22.96 20.44 -27.97
C ALA A 11 -21.93 19.71 -28.83
N GLN A 12 -21.67 20.24 -30.03
CA GLN A 12 -20.51 19.82 -30.82
C GLN A 12 -19.27 20.58 -30.33
N LEU A 13 -18.18 19.86 -30.07
CA LEU A 13 -16.90 20.48 -29.76
C LEU A 13 -16.40 21.25 -30.99
N LYS A 14 -16.28 22.58 -30.86
CA LYS A 14 -15.93 23.46 -31.98
C LYS A 14 -14.63 23.01 -32.65
N GLY A 15 -14.69 22.76 -33.95
CA GLY A 15 -13.53 22.36 -34.76
C GLY A 15 -13.22 20.86 -34.71
N PHE A 16 -14.05 20.05 -34.03
CA PHE A 16 -13.87 18.60 -33.94
C PHE A 16 -15.15 17.86 -34.36
N PRO A 17 -15.05 16.68 -34.98
CA PRO A 17 -16.20 15.83 -35.27
C PRO A 17 -16.63 15.06 -34.02
N LEU A 18 -16.84 15.76 -32.90
CA LEU A 18 -17.13 15.18 -31.57
C LEU A 18 -18.32 15.90 -30.94
N PHE A 19 -19.30 15.13 -30.48
CA PHE A 19 -20.47 15.61 -29.77
C PHE A 19 -20.39 15.22 -28.29
N LEU A 20 -20.80 16.14 -27.43
CA LEU A 20 -20.81 16.04 -25.98
C LEU A 20 -22.25 16.13 -25.49
N HIS A 21 -22.64 15.23 -24.59
CA HIS A 21 -23.92 15.30 -23.89
C HIS A 21 -23.67 15.27 -22.38
N SER A 22 -24.05 16.33 -21.67
CA SER A 22 -23.73 16.51 -20.24
C SER A 22 -24.96 16.40 -19.33
N ASN A 23 -24.73 16.38 -18.01
CA ASN A 23 -25.74 16.28 -16.95
C ASN A 23 -26.50 14.94 -16.99
N LEU A 24 -25.76 13.85 -17.15
CA LEU A 24 -26.29 12.50 -17.14
C LEU A 24 -26.03 11.80 -15.81
N ALA A 25 -27.07 11.12 -15.31
CA ALA A 25 -26.92 10.11 -14.27
C ALA A 25 -26.68 8.74 -14.92
N LEU A 26 -25.55 8.13 -14.61
CA LEU A 26 -25.08 6.89 -15.22
C LEU A 26 -24.97 5.76 -14.20
N LYS A 27 -24.97 4.52 -14.69
CA LYS A 27 -24.76 3.29 -13.90
C LYS A 27 -24.08 2.23 -14.75
N ASP A 28 -23.61 1.17 -14.10
CA ASP A 28 -23.08 -0.04 -14.75
C ASP A 28 -22.01 0.28 -15.81
N CYS A 29 -20.78 0.54 -15.37
CA CYS A 29 -19.67 0.91 -16.26
C CYS A 29 -18.88 -0.33 -16.72
N SER A 30 -18.58 -0.42 -18.00
CA SER A 30 -17.85 -1.50 -18.65
C SER A 30 -16.63 -0.96 -19.39
N ILE A 31 -15.60 -1.79 -19.49
CA ILE A 31 -14.34 -1.46 -20.17
C ILE A 31 -14.38 -2.08 -21.57
N ASN A 32 -14.07 -1.32 -22.61
CA ASN A 32 -13.97 -1.85 -23.97
C ASN A 32 -12.71 -2.73 -24.12
N PRO A 33 -12.85 -4.06 -24.32
CA PRO A 33 -11.69 -4.96 -24.40
C PRO A 33 -10.81 -4.74 -25.64
N LYS A 34 -11.30 -4.02 -26.64
CA LYS A 34 -10.57 -3.74 -27.88
C LYS A 34 -9.71 -2.49 -27.78
N SER A 35 -9.80 -1.71 -26.70
CA SER A 35 -9.07 -0.45 -26.60
C SER A 35 -7.55 -0.71 -26.52
N PRO A 36 -6.74 -0.17 -27.44
CA PRO A 36 -5.29 -0.33 -27.42
C PRO A 36 -4.62 0.47 -26.30
N LEU A 37 -5.39 1.30 -25.59
CA LEU A 37 -4.97 2.06 -24.42
C LEU A 37 -4.62 1.16 -23.23
N LEU A 38 -5.32 0.03 -23.09
CA LEU A 38 -5.32 -0.79 -21.89
C LEU A 38 -4.00 -1.58 -21.78
N TYR A 39 -3.30 -1.40 -20.65
CA TYR A 39 -2.07 -2.11 -20.35
C TYR A 39 -2.12 -2.72 -18.94
N ILE A 40 -2.32 -1.89 -17.93
CA ILE A 40 -2.57 -2.33 -16.55
C ILE A 40 -4.03 -2.71 -16.38
N THR A 41 -4.96 -1.96 -16.96
CA THR A 41 -6.38 -2.22 -16.83
C THR A 41 -6.73 -3.54 -17.50
N ARG A 42 -7.42 -4.43 -16.77
CA ARG A 42 -8.00 -5.63 -17.36
C ARG A 42 -9.43 -5.32 -17.77
N PRO A 43 -9.80 -5.50 -19.06
CA PRO A 43 -11.18 -5.40 -19.47
C PRO A 43 -11.92 -6.65 -18.99
N SER A 44 -12.47 -6.58 -17.77
CA SER A 44 -13.14 -7.69 -17.09
C SER A 44 -14.61 -7.37 -16.80
N GLU A 45 -15.01 -7.46 -15.54
CA GLU A 45 -16.36 -7.32 -15.04
C GLU A 45 -16.96 -5.94 -15.33
N VAL A 46 -18.29 -5.87 -15.26
CA VAL A 46 -19.01 -4.59 -15.26
C VAL A 46 -19.01 -4.06 -13.83
N GLU A 47 -18.59 -2.82 -13.66
CA GLU A 47 -18.70 -2.09 -12.39
C GLU A 47 -20.16 -1.73 -12.18
N LYS A 48 -20.86 -2.53 -11.38
CA LYS A 48 -22.31 -2.43 -11.20
C LYS A 48 -22.69 -1.33 -10.23
N GLY A 49 -23.85 -0.74 -10.47
CA GLY A 49 -24.44 0.27 -9.59
C GLY A 49 -24.28 1.68 -10.13
N VAL A 50 -24.73 2.65 -9.32
CA VAL A 50 -24.82 4.06 -9.70
C VAL A 50 -23.41 4.67 -9.71
N LEU A 51 -23.06 5.36 -10.80
CA LEU A 51 -21.81 6.10 -10.87
C LEU A 51 -21.88 7.36 -10.00
N PRO A 52 -20.75 7.84 -9.44
CA PRO A 52 -20.77 8.99 -8.55
C PRO A 52 -21.19 10.27 -9.29
N GLY A 53 -22.15 11.01 -8.72
CA GLY A 53 -22.66 12.26 -9.29
C GLY A 53 -23.68 12.08 -10.43
N GLU A 54 -24.26 13.20 -10.87
CA GLU A 54 -25.24 13.26 -11.97
C GLU A 54 -24.81 14.25 -13.07
N ASP A 55 -23.56 14.70 -13.02
CA ASP A 55 -22.93 15.70 -13.89
C ASP A 55 -22.06 15.06 -14.98
N TRP A 56 -22.32 13.81 -15.36
CA TRP A 56 -21.50 13.10 -16.34
C TRP A 56 -21.66 13.70 -17.74
N THR A 57 -20.53 13.80 -18.44
CA THR A 57 -20.47 14.07 -19.88
C THR A 57 -20.15 12.79 -20.63
N VAL A 58 -20.91 12.50 -21.68
CA VAL A 58 -20.67 11.37 -22.57
C VAL A 58 -20.31 11.85 -23.98
N PHE A 59 -19.52 11.05 -24.67
CA PHE A 59 -18.93 11.38 -25.95
C PHE A 59 -19.57 10.58 -27.08
N GLN A 60 -19.86 11.24 -28.20
CA GLN A 60 -20.39 10.61 -29.40
C GLN A 60 -19.67 11.14 -30.64
N SER A 61 -19.22 10.23 -31.50
CA SER A 61 -18.63 10.59 -32.79
C SER A 61 -18.87 9.48 -33.81
N ASN A 62 -18.94 9.88 -35.09
CA ASN A 62 -18.93 8.97 -36.24
C ASN A 62 -17.57 8.98 -36.97
N HIS A 63 -16.56 9.69 -36.44
CA HIS A 63 -15.23 9.80 -37.04
C HIS A 63 -14.30 8.72 -36.51
N SER A 64 -13.52 8.07 -37.39
CA SER A 64 -12.64 6.94 -37.05
C SER A 64 -11.43 7.29 -36.17
N THR A 65 -11.25 8.57 -35.83
CA THR A 65 -10.20 9.00 -34.87
C THR A 65 -10.56 8.65 -33.44
N TYR A 66 -11.85 8.47 -33.15
CA TYR A 66 -12.34 8.28 -31.78
C TYR A 66 -12.69 6.82 -31.50
N GLU A 67 -12.15 6.29 -30.42
CA GLU A 67 -12.42 4.94 -29.94
C GLU A 67 -12.94 4.98 -28.49
N PRO A 68 -13.99 4.22 -28.15
CA PRO A 68 -14.48 4.16 -26.78
C PRO A 68 -13.54 3.34 -25.90
N VAL A 69 -13.32 3.81 -24.67
CA VAL A 69 -12.51 3.11 -23.65
C VAL A 69 -13.42 2.61 -22.53
N LEU A 70 -14.24 3.49 -21.96
CA LEU A 70 -15.24 3.14 -20.95
C LEU A 70 -16.65 3.45 -21.47
N LEU A 71 -17.58 2.57 -21.14
CA LEU A 71 -18.98 2.59 -21.59
C LEU A 71 -19.90 2.40 -20.39
N ALA A 72 -20.88 3.26 -20.18
CA ALA A 72 -21.84 3.15 -19.08
C ALA A 72 -23.29 3.23 -19.57
N LYS A 73 -24.22 2.68 -18.78
CA LYS A 73 -25.66 2.75 -19.05
C LYS A 73 -26.27 4.00 -18.42
N THR A 74 -27.33 4.52 -19.04
CA THR A 74 -28.13 5.59 -18.44
C THR A 74 -28.99 5.04 -17.29
N LYS A 75 -29.07 5.77 -16.18
CA LYS A 75 -29.85 5.40 -14.98
C LYS A 75 -31.35 5.27 -15.28
N SER A 76 -31.90 6.09 -16.17
CA SER A 76 -33.34 6.15 -16.51
C SER A 76 -33.81 5.10 -17.54
N ALA A 77 -32.94 4.21 -18.02
CA ALA A 77 -33.32 3.19 -19.00
C ALA A 77 -34.25 2.09 -18.45
N GLU A 78 -34.53 2.05 -17.14
CA GLU A 78 -35.39 1.04 -16.50
C GLU A 78 -36.80 1.52 -16.16
N SER A 79 -37.12 2.81 -16.31
CA SER A 79 -38.44 3.37 -15.94
C SER A 79 -39.51 3.26 -17.03
N ILE A 80 -39.25 2.56 -18.15
CA ILE A 80 -40.21 2.35 -19.24
C ILE A 80 -40.45 0.84 -19.45
N PRO A 81 -41.53 0.27 -18.86
CA PRO A 81 -41.76 -1.19 -18.84
C PRO A 81 -42.03 -1.86 -20.20
N HIS A 82 -42.03 -1.10 -21.30
CA HIS A 82 -42.44 -1.56 -22.64
C HIS A 82 -41.41 -1.30 -23.75
N MET A 83 -40.19 -0.89 -23.41
CA MET A 83 -39.11 -0.77 -24.38
C MET A 83 -37.99 -1.74 -23.99
N SER A 84 -37.98 -2.91 -24.63
CA SER A 84 -36.82 -3.81 -24.70
C SER A 84 -35.72 -3.18 -25.59
N VAL A 85 -35.31 -1.96 -25.26
CA VAL A 85 -34.16 -1.32 -25.89
C VAL A 85 -33.00 -1.63 -24.96
N ASP A 86 -32.01 -2.39 -25.43
CA ASP A 86 -30.72 -2.49 -24.75
C ASP A 86 -30.34 -1.10 -24.25
N ALA A 87 -30.24 -0.93 -22.93
CA ALA A 87 -29.94 0.37 -22.34
C ALA A 87 -28.72 0.95 -23.07
N ALA A 88 -28.92 2.09 -23.75
CA ALA A 88 -27.91 2.64 -24.64
C ALA A 88 -26.58 2.81 -23.88
N LEU A 89 -25.52 2.19 -24.41
CA LEU A 89 -24.18 2.33 -23.85
C LEU A 89 -23.61 3.68 -24.29
N HIS A 90 -23.27 4.50 -23.31
CA HIS A 90 -22.68 5.82 -23.53
C HIS A 90 -21.19 5.79 -23.25
N THR A 91 -20.40 6.37 -24.15
CA THR A 91 -18.94 6.47 -23.96
C THR A 91 -18.61 7.52 -22.91
N THR A 92 -18.06 7.11 -21.78
CA THR A 92 -17.65 7.98 -20.66
C THR A 92 -16.16 8.29 -20.68
N VAL A 93 -15.36 7.45 -21.33
CA VAL A 93 -13.94 7.75 -21.64
C VAL A 93 -13.68 7.41 -23.10
N MET A 94 -13.09 8.34 -23.82
CA MET A 94 -12.84 8.25 -25.25
C MET A 94 -11.37 8.50 -25.57
N GLN A 95 -10.78 7.63 -26.37
CA GLN A 95 -9.46 7.81 -26.94
C GLN A 95 -9.58 8.56 -28.27
N ASP A 96 -8.80 9.62 -28.45
CA ASP A 96 -8.57 10.29 -29.73
C ASP A 96 -7.21 9.85 -30.26
N LEU A 97 -7.21 9.16 -31.39
CA LEU A 97 -6.02 8.67 -32.08
C LEU A 97 -5.22 9.79 -32.77
N GLY A 98 -5.76 11.01 -32.82
CA GLY A 98 -5.11 12.17 -33.43
C GLY A 98 -5.13 12.16 -34.96
N LEU A 99 -6.01 11.37 -35.59
CA LEU A 99 -6.11 11.31 -37.06
C LEU A 99 -6.68 12.59 -37.67
N HIS A 100 -7.35 13.42 -36.87
CA HIS A 100 -7.95 14.68 -37.32
C HIS A 100 -6.94 15.85 -37.33
N ASP A 101 -6.10 15.98 -36.29
CA ASP A 101 -5.23 17.15 -36.10
C ASP A 101 -3.78 16.80 -35.69
N GLY A 102 -3.42 15.52 -35.67
CA GLY A 102 -2.08 15.04 -35.33
C GLY A 102 -1.81 14.89 -33.82
N ILE A 103 -2.79 15.11 -32.94
CA ILE A 103 -2.60 15.09 -31.49
C ILE A 103 -3.41 13.96 -30.86
N GLN A 104 -2.73 13.03 -30.18
CA GLN A 104 -3.40 11.97 -29.42
C GLN A 104 -3.90 12.48 -28.07
N ARG A 105 -5.11 12.05 -27.68
CA ARG A 105 -5.75 12.47 -26.42
C ARG A 105 -6.55 11.34 -25.80
N VAL A 106 -6.82 11.46 -24.51
CA VAL A 106 -7.85 10.67 -23.83
C VAL A 106 -8.76 11.63 -23.10
N LEU A 107 -10.05 11.57 -23.40
CA LEU A 107 -11.09 12.44 -22.88
C LEU A 107 -11.88 11.70 -21.80
N PHE A 108 -11.98 12.30 -20.62
CA PHE A 108 -12.73 11.77 -19.48
C PHE A 108 -14.00 12.58 -19.28
N GLY A 109 -15.13 11.88 -19.16
CA GLY A 109 -16.46 12.47 -19.04
C GLY A 109 -16.80 12.98 -17.63
N ASN A 110 -15.94 12.71 -16.66
CA ASN A 110 -16.05 13.17 -15.27
C ASN A 110 -14.65 13.15 -14.61
N ASN A 111 -14.55 13.62 -13.37
CA ASN A 111 -13.33 13.69 -12.58
C ASN A 111 -12.81 12.30 -12.13
N LEU A 112 -11.69 12.30 -11.40
CA LEU A 112 -11.03 11.09 -10.92
C LEU A 112 -11.61 10.53 -9.61
N ASN A 113 -12.76 11.02 -9.11
CA ASN A 113 -13.40 10.43 -7.93
C ASN A 113 -13.91 9.02 -8.21
N PHE A 114 -14.33 8.74 -9.46
CA PHE A 114 -14.63 7.39 -9.90
C PHE A 114 -13.36 6.57 -10.03
N TRP A 115 -13.28 5.43 -9.32
CA TRP A 115 -12.03 4.69 -9.19
C TRP A 115 -11.52 4.13 -10.53
N LEU A 116 -12.40 3.72 -11.43
CA LEU A 116 -12.00 3.17 -12.73
C LEU A 116 -11.40 4.25 -13.63
N HIS A 117 -11.78 5.53 -13.46
CA HIS A 117 -11.08 6.64 -14.11
C HIS A 117 -9.62 6.72 -13.67
N LYS A 118 -9.31 6.49 -12.38
CA LYS A 118 -7.91 6.50 -11.90
C LYS A 118 -7.09 5.41 -12.58
N LEU A 119 -7.67 4.21 -12.73
CA LEU A 119 -7.01 3.08 -13.37
C LEU A 119 -6.75 3.35 -14.87
N VAL A 120 -7.77 3.78 -15.60
CA VAL A 120 -7.64 4.14 -17.03
C VAL A 120 -6.74 5.36 -17.23
N PHE A 121 -6.69 6.29 -16.27
CA PHE A 121 -5.80 7.43 -16.31
C PHE A 121 -4.32 7.00 -16.28
N VAL A 122 -3.95 6.01 -15.46
CA VAL A 122 -2.58 5.47 -15.45
C VAL A 122 -2.22 4.87 -16.81
N ASP A 123 -3.14 4.10 -17.41
CA ASP A 123 -2.95 3.57 -18.77
C ASP A 123 -2.84 4.67 -19.83
N SER A 124 -3.64 5.74 -19.68
CA SER A 124 -3.60 6.90 -20.56
C SER A 124 -2.24 7.61 -20.53
N VAL A 125 -1.69 7.84 -19.34
CA VAL A 125 -0.36 8.43 -19.17
C VAL A 125 0.71 7.52 -19.77
N SER A 126 0.64 6.22 -19.51
CA SER A 126 1.55 5.23 -20.10
C SER A 126 1.51 5.27 -21.63
N PHE A 127 0.32 5.23 -22.22
CA PHE A 127 0.14 5.23 -23.68
C PHE A 127 0.63 6.53 -24.33
N LEU A 128 0.14 7.68 -23.86
CA LEU A 128 0.43 9.00 -24.45
C LEU A 128 1.91 9.39 -24.32
N THR A 129 2.63 8.84 -23.34
CA THR A 129 4.07 9.08 -23.19
C THR A 129 4.93 8.08 -23.95
N GLY A 130 4.34 7.22 -24.79
CA GLY A 130 5.07 6.15 -25.48
C GLY A 130 5.74 5.19 -24.49
N LYS A 131 5.06 4.92 -23.36
CA LYS A 131 5.50 4.10 -22.22
C LYS A 131 6.67 4.66 -21.39
N ARG A 132 7.10 5.91 -21.60
CA ARG A 132 8.19 6.52 -20.81
C ARG A 132 7.86 6.67 -19.33
N LEU A 133 6.59 6.87 -18.99
CA LEU A 133 6.11 6.93 -17.60
C LEU A 133 5.40 5.63 -17.18
N SER A 134 5.59 4.54 -17.92
CA SER A 134 4.95 3.26 -17.63
C SER A 134 5.63 2.57 -16.45
N LEU A 135 4.83 2.05 -15.53
CA LEU A 135 5.31 1.14 -14.49
C LEU A 135 5.30 -0.30 -15.03
N PRO A 136 6.23 -1.17 -14.58
CA PRO A 136 6.15 -2.61 -14.86
C PRO A 136 4.80 -3.19 -14.41
N LEU A 137 4.42 -4.39 -14.86
CA LEU A 137 3.22 -5.06 -14.32
C LEU A 137 3.49 -5.75 -12.97
N ASP A 138 4.75 -6.05 -12.66
CA ASP A 138 5.12 -6.72 -11.42
C ASP A 138 4.89 -5.81 -10.21
N ARG A 139 4.26 -6.36 -9.17
CA ARG A 139 4.05 -5.72 -7.88
C ARG A 139 4.53 -6.64 -6.78
N TYR A 140 5.48 -6.18 -5.98
CA TYR A 140 5.99 -6.93 -4.85
C TYR A 140 5.25 -6.51 -3.59
N ILE A 141 4.66 -7.46 -2.88
CA ILE A 141 3.91 -7.24 -1.65
C ILE A 141 4.56 -8.02 -0.52
N LEU A 142 4.84 -7.32 0.58
CA LEU A 142 5.19 -7.90 1.88
C LEU A 142 4.19 -7.41 2.91
N VAL A 143 3.72 -8.31 3.77
CA VAL A 143 2.84 -7.96 4.90
C VAL A 143 3.54 -8.35 6.18
N ASP A 144 3.98 -7.34 6.92
CA ASP A 144 4.59 -7.49 8.22
C ASP A 144 3.50 -7.38 9.30
N ILE A 145 3.42 -8.39 10.16
CA ILE A 145 2.56 -8.42 11.34
C ILE A 145 3.43 -8.16 12.55
N ASP A 146 3.50 -6.91 12.98
CA ASP A 146 4.22 -6.53 14.19
C ASP A 146 3.46 -7.04 15.44
N ASP A 147 4.10 -6.91 16.61
CA ASP A 147 3.47 -7.15 17.92
C ASP A 147 3.01 -8.58 18.21
N ILE A 148 3.61 -9.59 17.56
CA ILE A 148 3.40 -10.99 17.95
C ILE A 148 3.80 -11.17 19.42
N PHE A 149 2.84 -11.70 20.19
CA PHE A 149 2.80 -11.83 21.65
C PHE A 149 2.54 -10.55 22.46
N VAL A 150 2.52 -9.34 21.89
CA VAL A 150 2.46 -8.10 22.71
C VAL A 150 1.03 -7.70 23.11
N GLY A 151 0.03 -8.07 22.30
CA GLY A 151 -1.36 -7.60 22.42
C GLY A 151 -1.93 -7.72 23.83
N LYS A 152 -2.79 -6.76 24.22
CA LYS A 152 -3.51 -6.81 25.50
C LYS A 152 -4.53 -7.95 25.49
N GLU A 153 -4.86 -8.46 26.67
CA GLU A 153 -5.94 -9.43 26.86
C GLU A 153 -7.23 -8.99 26.13
N GLY A 154 -7.87 -9.92 25.41
CA GLY A 154 -9.05 -9.68 24.59
C GLY A 154 -8.75 -9.20 23.16
N THR A 155 -7.50 -8.89 22.85
CA THR A 155 -7.07 -8.45 21.50
C THR A 155 -6.15 -9.45 20.81
N ARG A 156 -5.78 -10.55 21.48
CA ARG A 156 -4.82 -11.51 20.95
C ARG A 156 -5.50 -12.54 20.05
N MET A 157 -4.68 -13.24 19.26
CA MET A 157 -5.16 -14.33 18.41
C MET A 157 -5.45 -15.56 19.27
N LYS A 158 -6.59 -16.20 19.01
CA LYS A 158 -6.92 -17.53 19.53
C LYS A 158 -6.54 -18.60 18.51
N VAL A 159 -6.69 -19.87 18.89
CA VAL A 159 -6.46 -21.05 18.02
C VAL A 159 -7.12 -20.90 16.65
N GLU A 160 -8.37 -20.45 16.59
CA GLU A 160 -9.14 -20.29 15.35
C GLU A 160 -8.58 -19.17 14.47
N ASP A 161 -8.02 -18.13 15.08
CA ASP A 161 -7.43 -16.99 14.38
C ASP A 161 -6.11 -17.39 13.72
N VAL A 162 -5.27 -18.16 14.44
CA VAL A 162 -4.01 -18.70 13.89
C VAL A 162 -4.27 -19.68 12.75
N LYS A 163 -5.29 -20.54 12.86
CA LYS A 163 -5.72 -21.41 11.75
C LYS A 163 -6.17 -20.58 10.55
N ALA A 164 -6.98 -19.55 10.77
CA ALA A 164 -7.45 -18.67 9.71
C ALA A 164 -6.30 -17.89 9.03
N LEU A 165 -5.31 -17.45 9.80
CA LEU A 165 -4.09 -16.81 9.29
C LEU A 165 -3.34 -17.75 8.33
N PHE A 166 -3.14 -18.99 8.74
CA PHE A 166 -2.47 -20.02 7.94
C PHE A 166 -3.26 -20.39 6.67
N ASP A 167 -4.58 -20.57 6.78
CA ASP A 167 -5.43 -20.91 5.64
C ASP A 167 -5.53 -19.75 4.64
N THR A 168 -5.65 -18.52 5.14
CA THR A 168 -5.64 -17.33 4.28
C THR A 168 -4.29 -17.15 3.57
N GLN A 169 -3.18 -17.44 4.25
CA GLN A 169 -1.87 -17.45 3.60
C GLN A 169 -1.83 -18.41 2.40
N LYS A 170 -2.37 -19.64 2.57
CA LYS A 170 -2.48 -20.60 1.47
C LYS A 170 -3.39 -20.12 0.34
N GLU A 171 -4.51 -19.49 0.67
CA GLU A 171 -5.39 -18.89 -0.34
C GLU A 171 -4.65 -17.80 -1.11
N LEU A 172 -3.96 -16.90 -0.42
CA LEU A 172 -3.18 -15.83 -1.05
C LEU A 172 -2.06 -16.37 -1.93
N ARG A 173 -1.45 -17.53 -1.61
CA ARG A 173 -0.46 -18.20 -2.47
C ARG A 173 -0.98 -18.58 -3.85
N THR A 174 -2.29 -18.73 -4.04
CA THR A 174 -2.89 -19.00 -5.36
C THR A 174 -2.85 -17.78 -6.28
N HIS A 175 -2.67 -16.59 -5.72
CA HIS A 175 -2.66 -15.30 -6.42
C HIS A 175 -1.30 -14.60 -6.36
N ILE A 176 -0.53 -14.84 -5.29
CA ILE A 176 0.79 -14.29 -5.04
C ILE A 176 1.72 -15.47 -4.72
N PRO A 177 2.47 -15.98 -5.71
CA PRO A 177 3.31 -17.17 -5.51
C PRO A 177 4.24 -17.02 -4.29
N ASN A 178 4.29 -18.07 -3.46
CA ASN A 178 5.09 -18.14 -2.22
C ASN A 178 4.73 -17.09 -1.14
N PHE A 179 3.57 -16.43 -1.23
CA PHE A 179 3.10 -15.50 -0.21
C PHE A 179 3.26 -16.06 1.20
N THR A 180 3.94 -15.31 2.05
CA THR A 180 4.23 -15.69 3.43
C THR A 180 4.11 -14.45 4.30
N PHE A 181 3.25 -14.51 5.32
CA PHE A 181 3.18 -13.46 6.34
C PHE A 181 4.49 -13.44 7.13
N ASN A 182 4.93 -12.23 7.48
CA ASN A 182 6.19 -12.01 8.18
C ASN A 182 5.89 -11.50 9.59
N LEU A 183 6.27 -12.27 10.61
CA LEU A 183 5.79 -12.12 11.98
C LEU A 183 6.87 -11.48 12.88
N GLY A 184 6.55 -10.29 13.39
CA GLY A 184 7.40 -9.49 14.26
C GLY A 184 7.15 -9.81 15.73
N TYR A 185 8.09 -10.49 16.40
CA TYR A 185 7.84 -11.02 17.75
C TYR A 185 8.62 -10.29 18.85
N SER A 186 7.96 -10.18 20.01
CA SER A 186 8.55 -9.74 21.29
C SER A 186 8.33 -10.81 22.36
N GLY A 187 9.32 -11.66 22.58
CA GLY A 187 9.17 -12.89 23.39
C GLY A 187 8.84 -12.67 24.87
N LYS A 188 9.01 -11.45 25.42
CA LYS A 188 8.69 -11.15 26.83
C LYS A 188 7.23 -11.40 27.17
N PHE A 189 6.35 -11.26 26.17
CA PHE A 189 4.91 -11.27 26.33
C PHE A 189 4.26 -12.58 25.86
N PHE A 190 5.08 -13.61 25.64
CA PHE A 190 4.58 -14.96 25.41
C PHE A 190 3.84 -15.45 26.66
N HIS A 191 2.63 -16.01 26.47
CA HIS A 191 1.76 -16.47 27.55
C HIS A 191 1.41 -15.41 28.59
N THR A 192 0.95 -14.25 28.10
CA THR A 192 0.43 -13.17 28.96
C THR A 192 -1.03 -12.82 28.65
N GLY A 193 -1.75 -13.69 27.92
CA GLY A 193 -3.17 -13.53 27.61
C GLY A 193 -4.07 -14.36 28.54
N THR A 194 -5.29 -14.60 28.08
CA THR A 194 -6.18 -15.64 28.64
C THR A 194 -5.73 -17.03 28.21
N ASP A 195 -6.19 -18.08 28.89
CA ASP A 195 -5.91 -19.49 28.51
C ASP A 195 -6.14 -19.75 27.01
N ALA A 196 -7.22 -19.23 26.44
CA ALA A 196 -7.54 -19.41 25.01
C ALA A 196 -6.62 -18.61 24.06
N GLU A 197 -6.07 -17.49 24.52
CA GLU A 197 -5.08 -16.70 23.76
C GLU A 197 -3.69 -17.34 23.85
N ASP A 198 -3.34 -17.88 25.01
CA ASP A 198 -2.07 -18.58 25.23
C ASP A 198 -2.02 -19.90 24.43
N GLU A 199 -3.15 -20.62 24.30
CA GLU A 199 -3.29 -21.72 23.34
C GLU A 199 -3.09 -21.26 21.88
N GLY A 200 -3.49 -20.02 21.57
CA GLY A 200 -3.22 -19.38 20.28
C GLY A 200 -1.73 -19.14 20.05
N ASP A 201 -1.03 -18.61 21.06
CA ASP A 201 0.42 -18.42 21.04
C ASP A 201 1.17 -19.74 20.82
N ASP A 202 0.74 -20.81 21.52
CA ASP A 202 1.29 -22.17 21.36
C ASP A 202 1.10 -22.71 19.94
N LEU A 203 -0.11 -22.57 19.39
CA LEU A 203 -0.38 -23.00 18.03
C LEU A 203 0.46 -22.22 17.02
N LEU A 204 0.64 -20.91 17.23
CA LEU A 204 1.46 -20.08 16.36
C LEU A 204 2.92 -20.57 16.34
N LEU A 205 3.46 -20.94 17.50
CA LEU A 205 4.80 -21.52 17.60
C LEU A 205 4.90 -22.92 16.97
N SER A 206 3.83 -23.72 17.01
CA SER A 206 3.79 -24.99 16.27
C SER A 206 3.88 -24.79 14.75
N TYR A 207 3.53 -23.60 14.25
CA TYR A 207 3.56 -23.23 12.83
C TYR A 207 4.80 -22.41 12.44
N VAL A 208 5.86 -22.40 13.25
CA VAL A 208 7.07 -21.58 13.00
C VAL A 208 7.62 -21.74 11.57
N LYS A 209 7.60 -22.94 10.99
CA LYS A 209 8.12 -23.21 9.64
C LYS A 209 7.21 -22.70 8.51
N GLU A 210 5.97 -22.36 8.81
CA GLU A 210 4.97 -21.92 7.84
C GLU A 210 5.02 -20.41 7.58
N PHE A 211 5.65 -19.65 8.47
CA PHE A 211 5.74 -18.18 8.45
C PHE A 211 7.18 -17.69 8.37
N TRP A 212 7.36 -16.44 7.95
CA TRP A 212 8.61 -15.72 8.17
C TRP A 212 8.57 -15.01 9.50
N TRP A 213 9.75 -14.71 10.06
CA TRP A 213 9.88 -14.13 11.37
C TRP A 213 10.94 -13.03 11.38
N PHE A 214 10.71 -11.99 12.17
CA PHE A 214 11.70 -10.98 12.48
C PHE A 214 11.62 -10.56 13.95
N PRO A 215 12.74 -10.18 14.58
CA PRO A 215 12.73 -9.71 15.95
C PRO A 215 12.15 -8.30 16.04
N HIS A 216 11.32 -8.08 17.06
CA HIS A 216 10.68 -6.80 17.36
C HIS A 216 11.01 -6.27 18.78
N MET A 217 12.24 -6.54 19.26
CA MET A 217 12.75 -6.26 20.61
C MET A 217 12.12 -7.15 21.71
N TRP A 218 12.86 -7.50 22.76
CA TRP A 218 12.33 -8.35 23.84
C TRP A 218 11.11 -7.75 24.53
N SER A 219 11.24 -6.52 25.02
CA SER A 219 10.23 -5.84 25.83
C SER A 219 9.37 -4.85 25.05
N HIS A 220 9.39 -4.92 23.72
CA HIS A 220 8.72 -3.96 22.84
C HIS A 220 9.08 -2.48 23.15
N MET A 221 10.26 -2.24 23.73
CA MET A 221 10.71 -0.90 24.07
C MET A 221 11.31 -0.17 22.86
N GLN A 222 10.97 1.11 22.75
CA GLN A 222 11.43 2.00 21.68
C GLN A 222 12.95 2.25 21.78
N PRO A 223 13.74 1.97 20.72
CA PRO A 223 15.20 2.11 20.77
C PRO A 223 15.74 3.48 21.19
N HIS A 224 15.08 4.58 20.81
CA HIS A 224 15.54 5.93 21.13
C HIS A 224 15.51 6.27 22.64
N LEU A 225 14.85 5.43 23.45
CA LEU A 225 14.84 5.53 24.92
C LEU A 225 16.08 4.92 25.57
N PHE A 226 16.90 4.19 24.82
CA PHE A 226 18.13 3.60 25.32
C PHE A 226 19.29 4.54 25.07
N HIS A 227 20.09 4.76 26.11
CA HIS A 227 21.30 5.59 26.05
C HIS A 227 22.55 4.75 25.81
N ASN A 228 22.53 3.50 26.29
CA ASN A 228 23.65 2.57 26.24
C ASN A 228 23.35 1.43 25.26
N GLN A 229 24.20 1.30 24.23
CA GLN A 229 24.14 0.22 23.25
C GLN A 229 24.14 -1.17 23.90
N SER A 230 24.86 -1.35 25.02
CA SER A 230 24.96 -2.64 25.71
C SER A 230 23.62 -3.11 26.24
N VAL A 231 22.83 -2.20 26.83
CA VAL A 231 21.48 -2.52 27.35
C VAL A 231 20.53 -2.86 26.21
N LEU A 232 20.62 -2.13 25.10
CA LEU A 232 19.86 -2.42 23.89
C LEU A 232 20.22 -3.81 23.32
N ALA A 233 21.51 -4.14 23.27
CA ALA A 233 22.01 -5.45 22.84
C ALA A 233 21.59 -6.59 23.79
N GLU A 234 21.52 -6.35 25.10
CA GLU A 234 20.98 -7.31 26.08
C GLU A 234 19.50 -7.61 25.81
N GLN A 235 18.67 -6.58 25.59
CA GLN A 235 17.26 -6.78 25.20
C GLN A 235 17.15 -7.60 23.91
N MET A 236 17.97 -7.32 22.90
CA MET A 236 18.01 -8.11 21.67
C MET A 236 18.46 -9.55 21.93
N THR A 237 19.43 -9.76 22.82
CA THR A 237 19.96 -11.09 23.17
C THR A 237 18.91 -11.94 23.87
N LEU A 238 18.10 -11.36 24.77
CA LEU A 238 16.96 -12.05 25.38
C LEU A 238 15.95 -12.50 24.33
N ASN A 239 15.60 -11.63 23.38
CA ASN A 239 14.67 -11.98 22.30
C ASN A 239 15.25 -13.04 21.34
N LYS A 240 16.57 -13.05 21.14
CA LYS A 240 17.27 -14.09 20.37
C LYS A 240 17.28 -15.43 21.09
N LYS A 241 17.48 -15.44 22.41
CA LYS A 241 17.40 -16.64 23.24
C LYS A 241 16.02 -17.28 23.14
N PHE A 242 14.96 -16.48 23.30
CA PHE A 242 13.58 -16.93 23.12
C PHE A 242 13.36 -17.59 21.76
N ALA A 243 13.84 -16.96 20.67
CA ALA A 243 13.70 -17.53 19.34
C ALA A 243 14.41 -18.88 19.18
N VAL A 244 15.63 -19.00 19.71
CA VAL A 244 16.37 -20.28 19.66
C VAL A 244 15.62 -21.38 20.44
N GLU A 245 15.10 -21.05 21.62
CA GLU A 245 14.36 -22.00 22.46
C GLU A 245 13.07 -22.51 21.80
N HIS A 246 12.41 -21.67 20.99
CA HIS A 246 11.16 -22.00 20.30
C HIS A 246 11.35 -22.33 18.81
N GLY A 247 12.59 -22.47 18.35
CA GLY A 247 12.91 -22.82 16.96
C GLY A 247 12.62 -21.76 15.90
N ILE A 248 12.38 -20.50 16.30
CA ILE A 248 12.17 -19.37 15.39
C ILE A 248 13.50 -19.06 14.65
N PRO A 249 13.51 -18.93 13.31
CA PRO A 249 14.70 -18.58 12.55
C PRO A 249 15.32 -17.24 13.01
N THR A 250 16.65 -17.22 13.17
CA THR A 250 17.39 -16.03 13.65
C THR A 250 18.31 -15.40 12.61
N ASP A 251 18.31 -15.92 11.38
CA ASP A 251 19.21 -15.59 10.28
C ASP A 251 18.50 -14.97 9.06
N MET A 252 17.23 -14.57 9.22
CA MET A 252 16.43 -13.93 8.16
C MET A 252 17.01 -12.60 7.67
N GLY A 253 17.89 -11.97 8.44
CA GLY A 253 18.59 -10.74 8.06
C GLY A 253 17.71 -9.49 8.03
N TYR A 254 16.54 -9.55 8.65
CA TYR A 254 15.54 -8.49 8.74
C TYR A 254 15.10 -8.29 10.19
N ALA A 255 14.97 -7.03 10.62
CA ALA A 255 14.41 -6.67 11.92
C ALA A 255 13.68 -5.33 11.81
N VAL A 256 12.74 -5.09 12.71
CA VAL A 256 11.97 -3.85 12.75
C VAL A 256 11.94 -3.36 14.18
N ALA A 257 12.18 -2.07 14.38
CA ALA A 257 12.18 -1.47 15.70
C ALA A 257 10.74 -1.16 16.15
N PRO A 258 10.40 -1.35 17.44
CA PRO A 258 9.15 -0.87 18.02
C PRO A 258 8.91 0.61 17.68
N HIS A 259 7.70 0.89 17.18
CA HIS A 259 7.26 2.21 16.72
C HIS A 259 8.17 2.85 15.66
N HIS A 260 8.97 2.05 14.95
CA HIS A 260 9.96 2.51 13.96
C HIS A 260 11.01 3.48 14.49
N SER A 261 11.08 3.65 15.81
CA SER A 261 11.93 4.66 16.41
C SER A 261 13.41 4.29 16.34
N GLY A 262 14.26 5.29 16.12
CA GLY A 262 15.68 5.09 15.91
C GLY A 262 16.07 4.56 14.54
N VAL A 263 15.12 4.11 13.70
CA VAL A 263 15.40 3.80 12.28
C VAL A 263 15.61 5.10 11.52
N TYR A 264 14.65 6.02 11.63
CA TYR A 264 14.77 7.41 11.21
C TYR A 264 13.92 8.31 12.13
N PRO A 265 14.46 9.39 12.72
CA PRO A 265 15.86 9.79 12.69
C PRO A 265 16.78 8.71 13.25
N VAL A 266 17.97 8.58 12.67
CA VAL A 266 18.90 7.50 13.00
C VAL A 266 19.37 7.59 14.45
N HIS A 267 19.21 6.48 15.16
CA HIS A 267 19.82 6.20 16.46
C HIS A 267 20.95 5.19 16.25
N VAL A 268 22.20 5.65 16.30
CA VAL A 268 23.38 4.86 15.88
C VAL A 268 23.50 3.54 16.65
N GLN A 269 23.26 3.59 17.96
CA GLN A 269 23.32 2.43 18.84
C GLN A 269 22.38 1.29 18.39
N LEU A 270 21.23 1.62 17.78
CA LEU A 270 20.29 0.64 17.24
C LEU A 270 20.93 -0.16 16.08
N TYR A 271 21.54 0.54 15.12
CA TYR A 271 22.17 -0.09 13.96
C TYR A 271 23.38 -0.94 14.37
N GLU A 272 24.16 -0.49 15.36
CA GLU A 272 25.29 -1.24 15.89
C GLU A 272 24.84 -2.51 16.63
N ALA A 273 23.86 -2.40 17.54
CA ALA A 273 23.30 -3.54 18.27
C ALA A 273 22.64 -4.55 17.33
N TRP A 274 21.91 -4.08 16.30
CA TRP A 274 21.31 -4.94 15.29
C TRP A 274 22.35 -5.75 14.51
N LYS A 275 23.45 -5.13 14.08
CA LYS A 275 24.55 -5.86 13.43
C LYS A 275 25.18 -6.89 14.35
N GLN A 276 25.46 -6.48 15.59
CA GLN A 276 26.13 -7.32 16.58
C GLN A 276 25.32 -8.55 16.96
N VAL A 277 24.02 -8.37 17.26
CA VAL A 277 23.19 -9.45 17.82
C VAL A 277 22.49 -10.25 16.73
N TRP A 278 21.98 -9.59 15.69
CA TRP A 278 21.12 -10.19 14.67
C TRP A 278 21.77 -10.30 13.30
N SER A 279 22.87 -9.58 13.05
CA SER A 279 23.53 -9.52 11.75
C SER A 279 22.57 -9.12 10.62
N ILE A 280 21.64 -8.21 10.90
CA ILE A 280 20.66 -7.78 9.90
C ILE A 280 21.33 -7.01 8.76
N ARG A 281 20.69 -7.08 7.60
CA ARG A 281 21.01 -6.29 6.41
C ARG A 281 19.86 -5.40 5.97
N VAL A 282 18.66 -5.64 6.50
CA VAL A 282 17.45 -4.93 6.13
C VAL A 282 16.65 -4.54 7.37
N THR A 283 16.03 -3.38 7.31
CA THR A 283 14.95 -2.96 8.20
C THR A 283 13.92 -2.16 7.38
N SER A 284 12.87 -1.68 8.02
CA SER A 284 11.86 -0.83 7.38
C SER A 284 11.32 0.22 8.33
N THR A 285 10.78 1.29 7.75
CA THR A 285 10.20 2.40 8.51
C THR A 285 9.09 3.10 7.73
N GLU A 286 8.12 3.64 8.46
CA GLU A 286 7.15 4.59 7.90
C GLU A 286 7.54 6.06 8.11
N GLU A 287 8.64 6.33 8.83
CA GLU A 287 9.00 7.66 9.33
C GLU A 287 9.86 8.48 8.34
N TYR A 288 10.40 7.85 7.28
CA TYR A 288 11.37 8.46 6.39
C TYR A 288 10.80 8.79 4.98
N PRO A 289 11.09 9.98 4.42
CA PRO A 289 11.74 11.11 5.09
C PRO A 289 10.81 11.73 6.12
N HIS A 290 9.49 11.61 5.96
CA HIS A 290 8.49 12.02 6.95
C HIS A 290 7.32 11.02 6.96
N LEU A 291 6.61 10.95 8.09
CA LEU A 291 5.42 10.09 8.22
C LEU A 291 4.33 10.43 7.19
N LYS A 292 4.13 11.73 6.92
CA LYS A 292 3.14 12.24 5.97
C LYS A 292 3.75 13.36 5.09
N PRO A 293 3.33 13.47 3.82
CA PRO A 293 2.42 12.57 3.11
C PRO A 293 3.12 11.26 2.71
N ALA A 294 2.39 10.14 2.78
CA ALA A 294 2.96 8.79 2.58
C ALA A 294 3.59 8.58 1.19
N ARG A 295 3.13 9.31 0.16
CA ARG A 295 3.66 9.25 -1.21
C ARG A 295 5.12 9.69 -1.36
N TYR A 296 5.70 10.36 -0.35
CA TYR A 296 7.10 10.76 -0.37
C TYR A 296 8.01 9.81 0.42
N ARG A 297 7.43 8.80 1.08
CA ARG A 297 8.21 7.77 1.76
C ARG A 297 9.05 7.02 0.75
N ARG A 298 10.29 6.75 1.12
CA ARG A 298 11.31 6.20 0.22
C ARG A 298 12.33 5.36 0.98
N GLY A 299 13.21 4.65 0.27
CA GLY A 299 14.26 3.87 0.92
C GLY A 299 15.50 4.71 1.24
N PHE A 300 16.40 4.15 2.05
CA PHE A 300 17.78 4.63 2.16
C PHE A 300 18.71 3.52 2.66
N ILE A 301 20.02 3.70 2.52
CA ILE A 301 21.02 2.80 3.08
C ILE A 301 21.80 3.55 4.16
N HIS A 302 21.82 3.02 5.38
CA HIS A 302 22.62 3.56 6.46
C HIS A 302 23.45 2.47 7.12
N ASN A 303 24.75 2.72 7.26
CA ASN A 303 25.70 1.78 7.85
C ASN A 303 25.58 0.37 7.20
N GLY A 304 25.41 0.28 5.88
CA GLY A 304 25.24 -1.01 5.17
C GLY A 304 23.94 -1.78 5.47
N ILE A 305 22.98 -1.18 6.17
CA ILE A 305 21.62 -1.70 6.36
C ILE A 305 20.69 -0.97 5.38
N MET A 306 19.98 -1.73 4.56
CA MET A 306 18.96 -1.26 3.64
C MET A 306 17.66 -1.00 4.40
N VAL A 307 17.17 0.24 4.35
CA VAL A 307 15.92 0.66 5.00
C VAL A 307 14.85 0.81 3.95
N LEU A 308 13.76 0.04 4.08
CA LEU A 308 12.63 0.06 3.14
C LEU A 308 11.47 0.93 3.65
N PRO A 309 10.74 1.62 2.75
CA PRO A 309 9.57 2.40 3.14
C PRO A 309 8.36 1.51 3.37
N ARG A 310 7.75 1.58 4.56
CA ARG A 310 6.48 0.94 4.85
C ARG A 310 5.29 1.81 4.43
N GLN A 311 4.22 1.16 3.97
CA GLN A 311 2.93 1.75 3.67
C GLN A 311 1.90 1.37 4.74
N THR A 312 0.94 2.26 4.96
CA THR A 312 -0.23 2.00 5.79
C THR A 312 -1.31 1.30 4.97
N CYS A 313 -2.02 0.33 5.55
CA CYS A 313 -3.15 -0.34 4.89
C CYS A 313 -4.52 0.09 5.43
N GLY A 314 -4.59 1.20 6.18
CA GLY A 314 -5.82 1.66 6.82
C GLY A 314 -6.23 0.85 8.05
N LEU A 315 -5.38 -0.05 8.55
CA LEU A 315 -5.57 -0.76 9.82
C LEU A 315 -4.58 -0.21 10.85
N PHE A 316 -5.07 0.13 12.03
CA PHE A 316 -4.25 0.55 13.17
C PHE A 316 -4.34 -0.49 14.29
N THR A 317 -3.50 -0.36 15.31
CA THR A 317 -3.45 -1.28 16.47
C THR A 317 -4.79 -1.45 17.20
N HIS A 318 -5.64 -0.42 17.18
CA HIS A 318 -6.97 -0.41 17.81
C HIS A 318 -8.10 -0.75 16.83
N THR A 319 -7.80 -0.97 15.55
CA THR A 319 -8.77 -1.33 14.52
C THR A 319 -8.96 -2.85 14.54
N ILE A 320 -9.85 -3.32 15.40
CA ILE A 320 -10.02 -4.75 15.71
C ILE A 320 -11.35 -5.29 15.16
N PHE A 321 -12.45 -4.54 15.35
CA PHE A 321 -13.79 -4.96 14.96
C PHE A 321 -14.28 -4.21 13.72
N TYR A 322 -14.99 -4.92 12.85
CA TYR A 322 -15.42 -4.40 11.55
C TYR A 322 -16.42 -3.25 11.68
N ASN A 323 -17.35 -3.37 12.62
CA ASN A 323 -18.36 -2.36 12.93
C ASN A 323 -17.81 -1.12 13.65
N GLU A 324 -16.61 -1.23 14.24
CA GLU A 324 -15.92 -0.13 14.94
C GLU A 324 -14.84 0.53 14.07
N TYR A 325 -14.73 0.14 12.80
CA TYR A 325 -13.79 0.74 11.87
C TYR A 325 -14.00 2.27 11.81
N PRO A 326 -12.94 3.10 11.91
CA PRO A 326 -13.08 4.56 11.84
C PRO A 326 -13.77 5.01 10.54
N GLY A 327 -14.93 5.67 10.66
CA GLY A 327 -15.75 6.07 9.51
C GLY A 327 -16.77 5.00 9.05
N GLY A 328 -16.83 3.86 9.72
CA GLY A 328 -17.72 2.74 9.43
C GLY A 328 -17.08 1.69 8.52
N SER A 329 -17.63 0.48 8.54
CA SER A 329 -17.16 -0.66 7.75
C SER A 329 -17.07 -0.39 6.25
N SER A 330 -17.98 0.42 5.71
CA SER A 330 -17.97 0.82 4.29
C SER A 330 -16.73 1.63 3.91
N GLU A 331 -16.07 2.31 4.85
CA GLU A 331 -14.83 3.02 4.57
C GLU A 331 -13.66 2.04 4.36
N LEU A 332 -13.63 0.93 5.09
CA LEU A 332 -12.66 -0.15 4.86
C LEU A 332 -12.86 -0.75 3.45
N ASP A 333 -14.09 -1.05 3.07
CA ASP A 333 -14.42 -1.54 1.72
C ASP A 333 -14.00 -0.55 0.65
N LYS A 334 -14.22 0.75 0.88
CA LYS A 334 -13.89 1.81 -0.07
C LYS A 334 -12.39 1.97 -0.27
N ILE A 335 -11.56 1.85 0.78
CA ILE A 335 -10.10 1.93 0.60
C ILE A 335 -9.56 0.71 -0.15
N ILE A 336 -10.20 -0.47 -0.01
CA ILE A 336 -9.85 -1.71 -0.70
C ILE A 336 -10.31 -1.68 -2.17
N ASN A 337 -11.55 -1.30 -2.42
CA ASN A 337 -12.21 -1.38 -3.73
C ASN A 337 -12.00 -0.09 -4.53
N GLY A 338 -10.81 0.07 -5.12
CA GLY A 338 -10.48 1.23 -5.96
C GLY A 338 -10.06 2.49 -5.19
N GLY A 339 -10.00 2.42 -3.86
CA GLY A 339 -9.54 3.49 -2.98
C GLY A 339 -8.04 3.51 -2.71
N GLU A 340 -7.65 4.08 -1.58
CA GLU A 340 -6.24 4.39 -1.26
C GLU A 340 -5.33 3.16 -1.22
N LEU A 341 -5.81 2.03 -0.68
CA LEU A 341 -5.01 0.80 -0.59
C LEU A 341 -4.81 0.17 -1.98
N PHE A 342 -5.86 0.13 -2.80
CA PHE A 342 -5.75 -0.26 -4.20
C PHE A 342 -4.76 0.62 -4.96
N LEU A 343 -4.88 1.95 -4.83
CA LEU A 343 -4.00 2.90 -5.51
C LEU A 343 -2.54 2.78 -5.04
N THR A 344 -2.33 2.44 -3.77
CA THR A 344 -1.00 2.18 -3.24
C THR A 344 -0.33 1.05 -4.00
N VAL A 345 -1.01 -0.09 -4.20
CA VAL A 345 -0.47 -1.19 -4.99
C VAL A 345 -0.41 -0.83 -6.48
N LEU A 346 -1.37 -0.09 -7.02
CA LEU A 346 -1.38 0.30 -8.42
C LEU A 346 -0.14 1.14 -8.79
N LEU A 347 0.23 2.09 -7.94
CA LEU A 347 1.23 3.12 -8.23
C LEU A 347 2.63 2.79 -7.68
N ASN A 348 2.77 1.81 -6.77
CA ASN A 348 4.06 1.44 -6.20
C ASN A 348 4.49 0.05 -6.69
N PRO A 349 5.64 -0.09 -7.36
CA PRO A 349 6.21 -1.40 -7.73
C PRO A 349 6.46 -2.32 -6.54
N ILE A 350 6.72 -1.76 -5.35
CA ILE A 350 6.96 -2.48 -4.11
C ILE A 350 6.09 -1.86 -3.01
N SER A 351 5.34 -2.69 -2.29
CA SER A 351 4.52 -2.30 -1.14
C SER A 351 4.79 -3.21 0.05
N ILE A 352 5.15 -2.60 1.18
CA ILE A 352 5.43 -3.27 2.45
C ILE A 352 4.41 -2.73 3.45
N PHE A 353 3.38 -3.53 3.74
CA PHE A 353 2.31 -3.12 4.63
C PHE A 353 2.65 -3.47 6.06
N MET A 354 2.49 -2.47 6.94
CA MET A 354 2.52 -2.65 8.38
C MET A 354 1.12 -3.00 8.89
N THR A 355 1.01 -4.12 9.59
CA THR A 355 -0.14 -4.50 10.42
C THR A 355 0.36 -4.97 11.79
N HIS A 356 -0.56 -5.29 12.69
CA HIS A 356 -0.24 -5.74 14.04
C HIS A 356 -1.04 -6.99 14.38
N LEU A 357 -0.57 -7.80 15.34
CA LEU A 357 -1.25 -8.99 15.84
C LEU A 357 -2.75 -8.79 16.07
N SER A 358 -3.16 -7.66 16.66
CA SER A 358 -4.56 -7.37 16.96
C SER A 358 -5.46 -7.27 15.72
N ASN A 359 -4.91 -7.00 14.53
CA ASN A 359 -5.66 -6.99 13.28
C ASN A 359 -6.01 -8.41 12.79
N TYR A 360 -5.41 -9.44 13.38
CA TYR A 360 -5.60 -10.84 13.00
C TYR A 360 -6.34 -11.66 14.07
N GLY A 361 -6.57 -11.11 15.26
CA GLY A 361 -7.53 -11.64 16.23
C GLY A 361 -8.96 -11.16 15.94
N ASN A 362 -9.93 -11.70 16.69
CA ASN A 362 -11.34 -11.26 16.65
C ASN A 362 -11.96 -11.30 15.24
N ASP A 363 -12.30 -10.14 14.65
CA ASP A 363 -12.91 -10.06 13.31
C ASP A 363 -11.90 -10.24 12.16
N ARG A 364 -10.59 -10.36 12.47
CA ARG A 364 -9.53 -10.68 11.50
C ARG A 364 -9.46 -9.69 10.33
N LEU A 365 -9.57 -8.40 10.63
CA LEU A 365 -9.59 -7.33 9.61
C LEU A 365 -8.37 -7.33 8.69
N GLY A 366 -7.20 -7.76 9.17
CA GLY A 366 -6.02 -7.97 8.34
C GLY A 366 -6.26 -9.00 7.25
N LEU A 367 -6.86 -10.14 7.58
CA LEU A 367 -7.19 -11.20 6.62
C LEU A 367 -8.24 -10.74 5.61
N TYR A 368 -9.31 -10.08 6.11
CA TYR A 368 -10.34 -9.48 5.25
C TYR A 368 -9.72 -8.51 4.24
N THR A 369 -8.91 -7.58 4.72
CA THR A 369 -8.32 -6.51 3.89
C THR A 369 -7.49 -7.06 2.75
N PHE A 370 -6.51 -7.95 3.02
CA PHE A 370 -5.62 -8.43 1.97
C PHE A 370 -6.30 -9.42 1.03
N LYS A 371 -7.22 -10.25 1.51
CA LYS A 371 -7.99 -11.16 0.66
C LYS A 371 -8.84 -10.39 -0.35
N HIS A 372 -9.55 -9.35 0.11
CA HIS A 372 -10.40 -8.54 -0.76
C HIS A 372 -9.56 -7.65 -1.69
N LEU A 373 -8.45 -7.08 -1.23
CA LEU A 373 -7.53 -6.30 -2.06
C LEU A 373 -6.97 -7.15 -3.22
N VAL A 374 -6.45 -8.34 -2.93
CA VAL A 374 -5.85 -9.22 -3.94
C VAL A 374 -6.89 -9.68 -4.96
N ARG A 375 -8.09 -10.01 -4.51
CA ARG A 375 -9.22 -10.32 -5.40
C ARG A 375 -9.54 -9.14 -6.32
N PHE A 376 -9.68 -7.94 -5.76
CA PHE A 376 -10.01 -6.75 -6.53
C PHE A 376 -8.91 -6.42 -7.58
N LEU A 377 -7.63 -6.48 -7.18
CA LEU A 377 -6.50 -6.30 -8.09
C LEU A 377 -6.53 -7.32 -9.24
N ASN A 378 -6.78 -8.60 -8.95
CA ASN A 378 -6.81 -9.65 -9.96
C ASN A 378 -8.00 -9.53 -10.92
N SER A 379 -9.15 -9.08 -10.41
CA SER A 379 -10.33 -8.85 -11.25
C SER A 379 -10.09 -7.71 -12.23
N TRP A 380 -9.53 -6.59 -11.76
CA TRP A 380 -9.52 -5.33 -12.52
C TRP A 380 -8.20 -4.99 -13.21
N THR A 381 -7.12 -5.74 -12.95
CA THR A 381 -5.80 -5.41 -13.47
C THR A 381 -5.05 -6.60 -14.05
N ASN A 382 -4.07 -6.31 -14.89
CA ASN A 382 -3.08 -7.25 -15.41
C ASN A 382 -1.81 -7.29 -14.54
N LEU A 383 -1.87 -6.74 -13.32
CA LEU A 383 -0.73 -6.74 -12.40
C LEU A 383 -0.36 -8.17 -12.02
N LYS A 384 0.95 -8.39 -11.87
CA LYS A 384 1.52 -9.66 -11.44
C LYS A 384 2.02 -9.50 -10.02
N LEU A 385 1.22 -9.98 -9.08
CA LEU A 385 1.54 -9.88 -7.66
C LEU A 385 2.59 -10.93 -7.29
N GLN A 386 3.62 -10.50 -6.57
CA GLN A 386 4.75 -11.33 -6.13
C GLN A 386 5.07 -11.03 -4.68
N THR A 387 5.72 -11.96 -4.00
CA THR A 387 6.38 -11.68 -2.72
C THR A 387 7.84 -12.09 -2.81
N LEU A 388 8.70 -11.44 -2.02
CA LEU A 388 10.10 -11.82 -1.88
C LEU A 388 10.48 -11.77 -0.39
N PRO A 389 11.38 -12.65 0.06
CA PRO A 389 11.97 -12.54 1.39
C PRO A 389 12.57 -11.13 1.59
N PRO A 390 12.53 -10.55 2.79
CA PRO A 390 12.87 -9.13 3.01
C PRO A 390 14.23 -8.69 2.45
N VAL A 391 15.26 -9.55 2.52
CA VAL A 391 16.59 -9.25 1.96
C VAL A 391 16.56 -9.14 0.44
N GLN A 392 15.87 -10.07 -0.23
CA GLN A 392 15.73 -10.07 -1.69
C GLN A 392 14.84 -8.91 -2.14
N LEU A 393 13.79 -8.61 -1.38
CA LEU A 393 12.92 -7.47 -1.61
C LEU A 393 13.69 -6.15 -1.53
N ALA A 394 14.59 -6.01 -0.54
CA ALA A 394 15.43 -4.82 -0.40
C ALA A 394 16.40 -4.65 -1.58
N GLN A 395 17.05 -5.73 -2.01
CA GLN A 395 17.89 -5.71 -3.20
C GLN A 395 17.09 -5.29 -4.43
N LYS A 396 15.88 -5.83 -4.60
CA LYS A 396 14.99 -5.45 -5.70
C LYS A 396 14.58 -3.98 -5.61
N TYR A 397 14.29 -3.47 -4.41
CA TYR A 397 13.97 -2.07 -4.18
C TYR A 397 15.07 -1.15 -4.68
N PHE A 398 16.31 -1.34 -4.22
CA PHE A 398 17.43 -0.48 -4.61
C PHE A 398 17.99 -0.76 -6.01
N GLN A 399 17.52 -1.81 -6.69
CA GLN A 399 17.68 -1.98 -8.14
C GLN A 399 16.71 -1.09 -8.93
N ILE A 400 15.47 -0.93 -8.45
CA ILE A 400 14.45 -0.10 -9.10
C ILE A 400 14.70 1.39 -8.79
N PHE A 401 14.96 1.71 -7.52
CA PHE A 401 15.14 3.07 -7.00
C PHE A 401 16.61 3.30 -6.62
N SER A 402 17.48 3.28 -7.63
CA SER A 402 18.93 3.34 -7.45
C SER A 402 19.43 4.65 -6.82
N GLU A 403 18.68 5.73 -7.05
CA GLU A 403 18.89 7.09 -6.58
C GLU A 403 18.51 7.31 -5.11
N GLU A 404 17.77 6.37 -4.51
CA GLU A 404 17.31 6.47 -3.12
C GLU A 404 18.30 5.87 -2.11
N LYS A 405 19.45 5.37 -2.56
CA LYS A 405 20.44 4.75 -1.66
C LYS A 405 20.99 5.72 -0.63
N ASP A 406 21.19 6.97 -1.01
CA ASP A 406 21.75 8.00 -0.13
C ASP A 406 20.65 8.63 0.75
N PRO A 407 20.81 8.64 2.08
CA PRO A 407 19.83 9.23 2.98
C PRO A 407 19.76 10.76 2.83
N LEU A 408 18.54 11.30 2.85
CA LEU A 408 18.32 12.73 3.09
C LEU A 408 18.35 12.96 4.59
N TRP A 409 19.28 13.79 5.04
CA TRP A 409 19.32 14.23 6.42
C TRP A 409 18.49 15.50 6.57
N GLN A 410 17.42 15.40 7.35
CA GLN A 410 16.57 16.52 7.71
C GLN A 410 16.77 16.89 9.16
N ASP A 411 16.37 18.11 9.53
CA ASP A 411 16.36 18.55 10.91
C ASP A 411 15.18 17.88 11.66
N PRO A 412 15.43 16.93 12.59
CA PRO A 412 14.40 16.30 13.39
C PRO A 412 13.63 17.29 14.26
N CYS A 413 14.15 18.50 14.51
CA CYS A 413 13.48 19.50 15.32
C CYS A 413 12.35 20.24 14.59
N GLU A 414 12.38 20.25 13.25
CA GLU A 414 11.35 20.85 12.41
C GLU A 414 10.18 19.87 12.12
N ASP A 415 10.34 18.59 12.45
CA ASP A 415 9.29 17.58 12.37
C ASP A 415 8.90 17.10 13.78
N LYS A 416 7.65 17.35 14.17
CA LYS A 416 7.12 16.97 15.49
C LYS A 416 7.26 15.46 15.75
N ARG A 417 6.93 14.62 14.77
CA ARG A 417 6.97 13.17 14.91
C ARG A 417 8.40 12.70 15.09
N HIS A 418 9.34 13.20 14.29
CA HIS A 418 10.75 12.87 14.43
C HIS A 418 11.31 13.30 15.77
N LYS A 419 10.97 14.51 16.24
CA LYS A 419 11.38 15.03 17.54
C LYS A 419 10.91 14.14 18.69
N ASP A 420 9.66 13.66 18.62
CA ASP A 420 9.06 12.80 19.65
C ASP A 420 9.77 11.44 19.77
N ILE A 421 10.35 10.93 18.67
CA ILE A 421 11.08 9.64 18.63
C ILE A 421 12.60 9.83 18.54
N TRP A 422 13.10 11.03 18.83
CA TRP A 422 14.52 11.34 18.88
C TRP A 422 15.09 11.08 20.26
N SER A 423 16.40 10.79 20.33
CA SER A 423 17.06 10.58 21.62
C SER A 423 17.04 11.86 22.45
N LYS A 424 16.62 11.76 23.72
CA LYS A 424 16.52 12.89 24.66
C LYS A 424 17.85 13.58 24.96
N GLU A 425 18.99 12.94 24.68
CA GLU A 425 20.32 13.53 24.83
C GLU A 425 20.67 14.53 23.72
N LYS A 426 19.96 14.44 22.59
CA LYS A 426 20.15 15.34 21.46
C LYS A 426 19.24 16.55 21.64
N THR A 427 19.78 17.74 21.37
CA THR A 427 19.05 19.00 21.51
C THR A 427 19.09 19.78 20.20
N CYS A 428 18.05 20.57 19.95
CA CYS A 428 17.94 21.39 18.73
C CYS A 428 19.01 22.49 18.65
N ASP A 429 19.58 22.89 19.80
CA ASP A 429 20.59 23.94 19.87
C ASP A 429 21.98 23.49 19.39
N ARG A 430 22.16 22.18 19.15
CA ARG A 430 23.45 21.57 18.78
C ARG A 430 23.60 21.30 17.27
N PHE A 431 22.60 21.65 16.45
CA PHE A 431 22.76 21.53 15.00
C PHE A 431 23.77 22.56 14.48
N PRO A 432 24.62 22.16 13.51
CA PRO A 432 25.60 23.06 12.93
C PRO A 432 24.86 24.25 12.28
N LYS A 433 25.10 25.45 12.81
CA LYS A 433 24.59 26.71 12.24
C LYS A 433 25.28 27.10 10.94
N LEU A 434 26.39 26.43 10.61
CA LEU A 434 27.22 26.68 9.43
C LEU A 434 27.33 25.40 8.61
N LEU A 435 26.84 25.47 7.37
CA LEU A 435 26.97 24.42 6.38
C LEU A 435 28.04 24.83 5.36
N ILE A 436 29.13 24.07 5.27
CA ILE A 436 30.15 24.25 4.22
C ILE A 436 29.91 23.17 3.17
N ILE A 437 29.45 23.58 1.99
CA ILE A 437 29.26 22.71 0.83
C ILE A 437 30.42 22.93 -0.13
N GLY A 438 31.10 21.85 -0.49
CA GLY A 438 32.18 21.86 -1.48
C GLY A 438 32.41 20.46 -2.05
N PRO A 439 33.06 20.34 -3.21
CA PRO A 439 33.40 19.04 -3.78
C PRO A 439 34.28 18.26 -2.81
N GLN A 440 33.94 16.99 -2.59
CA GLN A 440 34.82 16.07 -1.88
C GLN A 440 36.10 15.95 -2.73
N LYS A 441 37.23 16.46 -2.23
CA LYS A 441 38.55 16.13 -2.78
C LYS A 441 38.78 14.64 -2.52
N THR A 442 38.34 13.77 -3.43
CA THR A 442 38.88 12.43 -3.52
C THR A 442 40.30 12.58 -4.06
N GLY A 443 41.26 12.73 -3.15
CA GLY A 443 42.66 12.56 -3.48
C GLY A 443 42.85 11.12 -3.95
N ALA A 444 42.98 10.92 -5.25
CA ALA A 444 43.67 9.74 -5.76
C ALA A 444 45.16 10.00 -5.53
N SER A 445 45.72 9.29 -4.55
CA SER A 445 47.16 9.16 -4.32
C SER A 445 47.49 7.69 -4.16
#